data_AF-A0A068UM73-F1
#
_entry.id   AF-A0A068UM73-F1
#
_cell.length_a   1.000
_cell.length_b   1.000
_cell.length_c   1.000
_cell.angle_alpha   90.00
_cell.angle_beta   90.00
_cell.angle_gamma   90.00
#
_symmetry.space_group_name_H-M   'P 1'
#
loop_
_entity.id
_entity.type
_entity.pdbx_description
1 polymer ?
#
loop_
_entity_poly.entity_id
_entity_poly.type
_entity_poly.pdbx_seq_one_letter_code
_entity_poly.pdbx_strand_id
1 'polypeptide(L)'
;MAAALYSKLDTIITTLKNWQIESPVGPVIDKIEKYFSKIKQELDALERTKDEESKKFQSHKINFDFGILVRIKELMVDVSSSCMEQALKERRDAKAMENAQKGPKTECPKKRSGKMLWKAFQFAYRVYTFAGGHDDRADQLTRELASEIQTDPNH
;
A
#
# COMPACT_ATOMS: atom_id res chain seq x y z
N MET A 1 -17.52 1.70 24.33
CA MET A 1 -17.64 1.51 22.87
C MET A 1 -16.76 2.49 22.09
N ALA A 2 -16.97 3.81 22.22
CA ALA A 2 -16.13 4.82 21.54
C ALA A 2 -14.62 4.64 21.78
N ALA A 3 -14.18 4.45 23.04
CA ALA A 3 -12.78 4.24 23.37
C ALA A 3 -12.19 2.94 22.77
N ALA A 4 -12.97 1.85 22.75
CA ALA A 4 -12.54 0.59 22.15
C ALA A 4 -12.42 0.70 20.63
N LEU A 5 -13.34 1.42 19.99
CA LEU A 5 -13.29 1.71 18.56
C LEU A 5 -12.05 2.56 18.22
N TYR A 6 -11.82 3.64 18.98
CA TYR A 6 -10.65 4.50 18.78
C TYR A 6 -9.35 3.70 18.95
N SER A 7 -9.23 2.92 20.03
CA SER A 7 -8.06 2.08 20.30
C SER A 7 -7.78 1.09 19.16
N LYS A 8 -8.83 0.51 18.55
CA LYS A 8 -8.70 -0.36 17.38
C LYS A 8 -8.16 0.40 16.16
N LEU A 9 -8.71 1.57 15.86
CA LEU A 9 -8.27 2.40 14.73
C LEU A 9 -6.84 2.94 14.93
N ASP A 10 -6.48 3.29 16.16
CA ASP A 10 -5.12 3.71 16.51
C ASP A 10 -4.12 2.54 16.38
N THR A 11 -4.53 1.32 16.72
CA THR A 11 -3.74 0.11 16.48
C THR A 11 -3.47 -0.09 14.98
N ILE A 12 -4.46 0.18 14.11
CA ILE A 12 -4.27 0.14 12.66
C ILE A 12 -3.27 1.20 12.22
N ILE A 13 -3.42 2.45 12.69
CA ILE A 13 -2.52 3.56 12.38
C ILE A 13 -1.07 3.23 12.77
N THR A 14 -0.86 2.76 14.00
CA THR A 14 0.48 2.42 14.51
C THR A 14 1.08 1.27 13.71
N THR A 15 0.28 0.27 13.34
CA THR A 15 0.72 -0.84 12.49
C THR A 15 1.14 -0.37 11.10
N LEU A 16 0.35 0.49 10.45
CA LEU A 16 0.66 1.03 9.12
C LEU A 16 1.92 1.91 9.13
N LYS A 17 2.08 2.77 10.15
CA LYS A 17 3.27 3.64 10.29
C LYS A 17 4.55 2.87 10.53
N ASN A 18 4.48 1.79 11.31
CA ASN A 18 5.64 0.97 11.65
C ASN A 18 5.89 -0.13 10.61
N TRP A 19 5.16 -0.14 9.49
CA TRP A 19 5.30 -1.18 8.50
C TRP A 19 6.63 -1.04 7.75
N GLN A 20 7.57 -1.95 8.02
CA GLN A 20 8.87 -1.96 7.35
C GLN A 20 8.76 -2.61 5.97
N ILE A 21 9.09 -1.84 4.94
CA ILE A 21 9.12 -2.31 3.56
C ILE A 21 10.56 -2.64 3.21
N GLU A 22 10.93 -3.89 3.45
CA GLU A 22 12.28 -4.40 3.24
C GLU A 22 12.32 -5.41 2.09
N SER A 23 13.54 -5.64 1.58
CA SER A 23 13.79 -6.63 0.55
C SER A 23 13.75 -8.07 1.12
N PRO A 24 13.17 -9.06 0.42
CA PRO A 24 12.49 -8.98 -0.87
C PRO A 24 11.05 -8.43 -0.78
N VAL A 25 10.71 -7.44 -1.62
CA VAL A 25 9.44 -6.72 -1.53
C VAL A 25 8.21 -7.56 -1.90
N GLY A 26 8.37 -8.61 -2.70
CA GLY A 26 7.26 -9.45 -3.19
C GLY A 26 6.44 -10.09 -2.06
N PRO A 27 7.06 -10.89 -1.16
CA PRO A 27 6.39 -11.43 0.02
C PRO A 27 5.84 -10.35 0.97
N VAL A 28 6.47 -9.17 1.01
CA VAL A 28 6.00 -8.03 1.81
C VAL A 28 4.68 -7.50 1.24
N ILE A 29 4.59 -7.32 -0.08
CA ILE A 29 3.36 -6.92 -0.78
C ILE A 29 2.23 -7.93 -0.50
N ASP A 30 2.49 -9.24 -0.60
CA ASP A 30 1.46 -10.26 -0.36
C ASP A 30 0.93 -10.21 1.10
N LYS A 31 1.77 -9.86 2.08
CA LYS A 31 1.34 -9.65 3.47
C LYS A 31 0.51 -8.38 3.63
N ILE A 32 0.95 -7.29 3.01
CA ILE A 32 0.25 -6.01 3.06
C ILE A 32 -1.12 -6.14 2.38
N GLU A 33 -1.23 -6.81 1.23
CA GLU A 33 -2.52 -7.02 0.54
C GLU A 33 -3.54 -7.75 1.41
N LYS A 34 -3.11 -8.79 2.14
CA LYS A 34 -3.97 -9.52 3.08
C LYS A 34 -4.42 -8.62 4.24
N TYR A 35 -3.51 -7.81 4.78
CA TYR A 35 -3.83 -6.89 5.86
C TYR A 35 -4.76 -5.76 5.39
N PHE A 36 -4.49 -5.18 4.23
CA PHE A 36 -5.32 -4.20 3.55
C PHE A 36 -6.74 -4.72 3.33
N SER A 37 -6.89 -5.96 2.86
CA SER A 37 -8.21 -6.54 2.63
C SER A 37 -9.04 -6.64 3.92
N LYS A 38 -8.40 -6.96 5.05
CA LYS A 38 -9.05 -6.99 6.36
C LYS A 38 -9.45 -5.60 6.82
N ILE A 39 -8.51 -4.65 6.80
CA ILE A 39 -8.80 -3.28 7.25
C ILE A 39 -9.88 -2.66 6.36
N LYS A 40 -9.80 -2.84 5.04
CA LYS A 40 -10.81 -2.34 4.11
C LYS A 40 -12.20 -2.80 4.49
N GLN A 41 -12.40 -4.10 4.75
CA GLN A 41 -13.70 -4.62 5.18
C GLN A 41 -14.18 -3.98 6.50
N GLU A 42 -13.27 -3.80 7.47
CA GLU A 42 -13.61 -3.16 8.74
C GLU A 42 -13.96 -1.68 8.59
N LEU A 43 -13.21 -0.94 7.77
CA LEU A 43 -13.48 0.48 7.51
C LEU A 43 -14.75 0.68 6.70
N ASP A 44 -15.00 -0.16 5.68
CA ASP A 44 -16.25 -0.13 4.91
C ASP A 44 -17.47 -0.43 5.78
N ALA A 45 -17.35 -1.33 6.77
CA ALA A 45 -18.41 -1.58 7.74
C ALA A 45 -18.64 -0.38 8.65
N LEU A 46 -17.55 0.24 9.13
CA LEU A 46 -17.59 1.40 9.99
C LEU A 46 -18.11 2.66 9.29
N GLU A 47 -17.82 2.85 8.00
CA GLU A 47 -18.39 3.95 7.21
C GLU A 47 -19.91 3.82 7.05
N ARG A 48 -20.42 2.59 6.89
CA ARG A 48 -21.87 2.35 6.80
C ARG A 48 -22.60 2.63 8.11
N THR A 49 -21.96 2.36 9.25
CA THR A 49 -22.55 2.58 10.58
C THR A 49 -22.17 3.93 11.20
N LYS A 50 -21.39 4.75 10.49
CA LYS A 50 -20.87 6.04 10.97
C LYS A 50 -21.96 6.95 11.51
N ASP A 51 -23.07 7.12 10.78
CA ASP A 51 -24.15 8.02 11.20
C ASP A 51 -24.87 7.52 12.46
N GLU A 52 -25.04 6.21 12.60
CA GLU A 52 -25.66 5.59 13.78
C GLU A 52 -24.75 5.69 15.00
N GLU A 53 -23.47 5.35 14.85
CA GLU A 53 -22.48 5.45 15.92
C GLU A 53 -22.24 6.91 16.31
N SER A 54 -22.24 7.85 15.36
CA SER A 54 -22.15 9.29 15.63
C SER A 54 -23.30 9.78 16.50
N LYS A 55 -24.56 9.45 16.13
CA LYS A 55 -25.75 9.79 16.94
C LYS A 55 -25.68 9.18 18.33
N LYS A 56 -25.23 7.93 18.42
CA LYS A 56 -25.06 7.20 19.69
C LYS A 56 -23.97 7.80 20.57
N PHE A 57 -22.87 8.29 20.01
CA PHE A 57 -21.84 8.97 20.80
C PHE A 57 -22.30 10.36 21.24
N GLN A 58 -22.99 11.11 20.36
CA GLN A 58 -23.56 12.41 20.70
C GLN A 58 -24.61 12.32 21.81
N SER A 59 -25.43 11.27 21.86
CA SER A 59 -26.40 11.08 22.96
C SER A 59 -25.72 10.89 24.32
N HIS A 60 -24.46 10.43 24.34
CA HIS A 60 -23.61 10.34 25.53
C HIS A 60 -22.67 11.55 25.68
N LYS A 61 -22.85 12.63 24.91
CA LYS A 61 -21.98 13.82 24.86
C LYS A 61 -20.53 13.51 24.49
N ILE A 62 -20.30 12.45 23.73
CA ILE A 62 -18.98 12.08 23.22
C ILE A 62 -18.87 12.57 21.78
N ASN A 63 -17.90 13.44 21.51
CA ASN A 63 -17.49 13.77 20.14
C ASN A 63 -16.44 12.77 19.68
N PHE A 64 -16.82 11.94 18.70
CA PHE A 64 -15.90 11.02 18.05
C PHE A 64 -15.45 11.61 16.71
N ASP A 65 -14.15 11.76 16.52
CA ASP A 65 -13.58 12.25 15.27
C ASP A 65 -13.43 11.11 14.26
N PHE A 66 -14.34 11.08 13.27
CA PHE A 66 -14.27 10.13 12.15
C PHE A 66 -13.20 10.52 11.10
N GLY A 67 -12.53 11.66 11.25
CA GLY A 67 -11.35 12.03 10.45
C GLY A 67 -10.21 11.01 10.58
N ILE A 68 -10.19 10.21 11.64
CA ILE A 68 -9.28 9.06 11.78
C ILE A 68 -9.38 8.07 10.61
N LEU A 69 -10.55 7.92 9.98
CA LEU A 69 -10.74 7.07 8.81
C LEU A 69 -9.96 7.59 7.59
N VAL A 70 -10.00 8.91 7.38
CA VAL A 70 -9.25 9.59 6.32
C VAL A 70 -7.76 9.38 6.55
N ARG A 71 -7.30 9.57 7.80
CA ARG A 71 -5.91 9.35 8.16
C ARG A 71 -5.43 7.92 7.90
N ILE A 72 -6.27 6.91 8.14
CA ILE A 72 -5.92 5.52 7.81
C ILE A 72 -5.81 5.34 6.30
N LYS A 73 -6.73 5.91 5.51
CA LYS A 73 -6.69 5.85 4.04
C LYS A 73 -5.41 6.49 3.50
N GLU A 74 -5.01 7.66 4.00
CA GLU A 74 -3.75 8.33 3.66
C GLU A 74 -2.54 7.46 3.98
N LEU A 75 -2.47 6.87 5.18
CA LEU A 75 -1.37 5.97 5.56
C LEU A 75 -1.30 4.71 4.68
N MET A 76 -2.44 4.22 4.18
CA MET A 76 -2.42 3.11 3.22
C MET A 76 -1.80 3.53 1.89
N VAL A 77 -2.08 4.75 1.42
CA VAL A 77 -1.47 5.34 0.21
C VAL A 77 0.04 5.53 0.43
N ASP A 78 0.47 5.95 1.62
CA ASP A 78 1.89 6.06 1.97
C ASP A 78 2.61 4.70 1.94
N VAL A 79 1.97 3.66 2.50
CA VAL A 79 2.50 2.29 2.52
C VAL A 79 2.60 1.74 1.09
N SER A 80 1.60 1.98 0.23
CA SER A 80 1.67 1.52 -1.17
C SER A 80 2.74 2.26 -1.96
N SER A 81 2.93 3.56 -1.72
CA SER A 81 4.02 4.35 -2.32
C SER A 81 5.38 3.80 -1.92
N SER A 82 5.55 3.49 -0.63
CA SER A 82 6.78 2.88 -0.11
C SER A 82 7.05 1.50 -0.73
N CYS A 83 6.01 0.70 -1.01
CA CYS A 83 6.13 -0.59 -1.72
C CYS A 83 6.70 -0.38 -3.13
N MET A 84 6.18 0.61 -3.86
CA MET A 84 6.62 0.89 -5.23
C MET A 84 8.06 1.41 -5.27
N GLU A 85 8.43 2.30 -4.35
CA GLU A 85 9.80 2.79 -4.21
C GLU A 85 10.79 1.64 -3.98
N GLN A 86 10.47 0.75 -3.05
CA GLN A 86 11.35 -0.39 -2.77
C GLN A 86 11.41 -1.37 -3.94
N ALA A 87 10.29 -1.60 -4.63
CA ALA A 87 10.27 -2.44 -5.82
C ALA A 87 11.11 -1.87 -6.97
N LEU A 88 11.08 -0.54 -7.18
CA LEU A 88 11.91 0.16 -8.15
C LEU A 88 13.39 0.08 -7.76
N LYS A 89 13.71 0.28 -6.48
CA LYS A 89 15.08 0.16 -5.96
C LYS A 89 15.65 -1.24 -6.18
N GLU A 90 14.91 -2.28 -5.81
CA GLU A 90 15.32 -3.67 -6.05
C GLU A 90 15.60 -3.95 -7.52
N ARG A 91 14.79 -3.39 -8.43
CA ARG A 91 15.02 -3.56 -9.87
C ARG A 91 16.27 -2.82 -10.34
N ARG A 92 16.51 -1.60 -9.86
CA ARG A 92 17.73 -0.84 -10.18
C ARG A 92 18.98 -1.58 -9.70
N ASP A 93 18.95 -2.10 -8.47
CA ASP A 93 20.06 -2.88 -7.89
C ASP A 93 20.30 -4.18 -8.69
N ALA A 94 19.23 -4.88 -9.10
CA ALA A 94 19.33 -6.06 -9.96
C ALA A 94 19.94 -5.74 -11.33
N LYS A 95 19.53 -4.62 -11.97
CA LYS A 95 20.12 -4.15 -13.24
C LYS A 95 21.60 -3.78 -13.07
N ALA A 96 21.99 -3.16 -11.94
CA ALA A 96 23.38 -2.79 -11.67
C ALA A 96 24.28 -4.02 -11.49
N MET A 97 23.80 -5.05 -10.78
CA MET A 97 24.52 -6.33 -10.63
C MET A 97 24.63 -7.09 -11.96
N GLU A 98 23.59 -7.07 -12.80
CA GLU A 98 23.63 -7.66 -14.16
C GLU A 98 24.67 -6.97 -15.05
N ASN A 99 24.76 -5.64 -15.01
CA ASN A 99 25.73 -4.89 -15.80
C ASN A 99 27.18 -5.09 -15.34
N ALA A 100 27.41 -5.38 -14.04
CA ALA A 100 28.72 -5.69 -13.48
C ALA A 100 29.19 -7.13 -13.81
N GLN A 101 28.27 -8.09 -13.94
CA GLN A 101 28.54 -9.45 -14.38
C GLN A 101 28.24 -9.63 -15.89
N LYS A 102 29.16 -9.22 -16.76
CA LYS A 102 29.15 -9.67 -18.17
C LYS A 102 29.49 -11.17 -18.26
N GLY A 103 28.50 -12.03 -18.04
CA GLY A 103 28.54 -13.49 -18.25
C GLY A 103 27.25 -14.00 -18.91
N PRO A 104 27.27 -15.13 -19.64
CA PRO A 104 26.21 -15.47 -20.56
C PRO A 104 24.91 -15.89 -19.86
N LYS A 105 23.82 -15.19 -20.25
CA LYS A 105 22.40 -15.56 -20.22
C LYS A 105 21.98 -16.60 -19.17
N THR A 106 21.40 -16.13 -18.08
CA THR A 106 20.32 -16.87 -17.40
C THR A 106 19.04 -16.03 -17.52
N GLU A 107 18.04 -16.54 -18.23
CA GLU A 107 16.76 -15.86 -18.54
C GLU A 107 15.84 -15.63 -17.30
N CYS A 108 16.34 -15.78 -16.07
CA CYS A 108 15.52 -15.88 -14.87
C CYS A 108 15.30 -14.59 -14.03
N PRO A 109 16.16 -13.55 -13.98
CA PRO A 109 15.92 -12.41 -13.08
C PRO A 109 14.91 -11.39 -13.64
N LYS A 110 14.87 -11.18 -14.96
CA LYS A 110 14.03 -10.15 -15.61
C LYS A 110 12.53 -10.41 -15.46
N LYS A 111 12.08 -11.65 -15.72
CA LYS A 111 10.68 -12.09 -15.53
C LYS A 111 10.21 -12.01 -14.07
N ARG A 112 11.11 -12.18 -13.09
CA ARG A 112 10.79 -12.08 -11.66
C ARG A 112 10.60 -10.63 -11.23
N SER A 113 11.44 -9.73 -11.75
CA SER A 113 11.36 -8.28 -11.48
C SER A 113 10.08 -7.64 -12.06
N GLY A 114 9.71 -7.95 -13.30
CA GLY A 114 8.49 -7.42 -13.93
C GLY A 114 7.21 -7.86 -13.23
N LYS A 115 7.12 -9.15 -12.83
CA LYS A 115 5.97 -9.65 -12.04
C LYS A 115 5.84 -8.94 -10.69
N MET A 116 6.96 -8.59 -10.07
CA MET A 116 6.96 -7.90 -8.78
C MET A 116 6.54 -6.44 -8.89
N LEU A 117 7.04 -5.72 -9.91
CA LEU A 117 6.57 -4.37 -10.22
C LEU A 117 5.07 -4.35 -10.53
N TRP A 118 4.62 -5.29 -11.36
CA TRP A 118 3.20 -5.40 -11.69
C TRP A 118 2.33 -5.64 -10.45
N LYS A 119 2.77 -6.49 -9.52
CA LYS A 119 2.08 -6.68 -8.24
C LYS A 119 2.04 -5.40 -7.41
N ALA A 120 3.15 -4.66 -7.31
CA ALA A 120 3.20 -3.39 -6.58
C ALA A 120 2.22 -2.37 -7.19
N PHE A 121 2.14 -2.30 -8.53
CA PHE A 121 1.18 -1.47 -9.25
C PHE A 121 -0.27 -1.85 -8.93
N GLN A 122 -0.61 -3.14 -9.03
CA GLN A 122 -1.96 -3.63 -8.76
C GLN A 122 -2.39 -3.32 -7.32
N PHE A 123 -1.47 -3.50 -6.37
CA PHE A 123 -1.73 -3.15 -4.98
C PHE A 123 -1.96 -1.64 -4.81
N ALA A 124 -1.09 -0.80 -5.34
CA ALA A 124 -1.22 0.66 -5.27
C ALA A 124 -2.54 1.15 -5.86
N TYR A 125 -2.92 0.65 -7.05
CA TYR A 125 -4.18 1.02 -7.69
C TYR A 125 -5.42 0.65 -6.85
N ARG A 126 -5.41 -0.53 -6.20
CA ARG A 126 -6.48 -0.94 -5.27
C ARG A 126 -6.59 -0.02 -4.07
N VAL A 127 -5.44 0.40 -3.53
CA VAL A 127 -5.38 1.34 -2.41
C VAL A 127 -5.92 2.71 -2.82
N TYR A 128 -5.53 3.25 -3.97
CA TYR A 128 -5.99 4.57 -4.44
C TYR A 128 -7.50 4.59 -4.67
N THR A 129 -8.02 3.52 -5.29
CA THR A 129 -9.47 3.36 -5.48
C THR A 129 -10.22 3.33 -4.14
N PHE A 130 -9.64 2.70 -3.12
CA PHE A 130 -10.23 2.65 -1.78
C PHE A 130 -10.12 3.98 -1.02
N ALA A 131 -8.97 4.65 -1.14
CA ALA A 131 -8.73 5.95 -0.53
C ALA A 131 -9.57 7.06 -1.17
N GLY A 132 -10.01 6.87 -2.42
CA GLY A 132 -10.72 7.87 -3.21
C GLY A 132 -9.78 8.87 -3.90
N GLY A 133 -8.49 8.53 -4.00
CA GLY A 133 -7.43 9.38 -4.56
C GLY A 133 -6.04 8.92 -4.10
N HIS A 134 -5.04 9.64 -4.59
CA HIS A 134 -3.62 9.46 -4.28
C HIS A 134 -2.91 10.82 -4.31
N ASP A 135 -1.74 10.92 -3.72
CA ASP A 135 -0.95 12.15 -3.70
C ASP A 135 -0.03 12.28 -4.94
N ASP A 136 0.59 13.44 -5.13
CA ASP A 136 1.47 13.69 -6.28
C ASP A 136 2.67 12.74 -6.30
N ARG A 137 3.17 12.32 -5.12
CA ARG A 137 4.27 11.37 -4.98
C ARG A 137 3.86 10.00 -5.51
N ALA A 138 2.72 9.49 -5.07
CA ALA A 138 2.13 8.25 -5.56
C ALA A 138 1.92 8.27 -7.08
N ASP A 139 1.50 9.40 -7.65
CA ASP A 139 1.31 9.55 -9.10
C ASP A 139 2.63 9.42 -9.86
N GLN A 140 3.67 10.12 -9.40
CA GLN A 140 5.01 10.06 -10.00
C GLN A 140 5.59 8.64 -9.97
N LEU A 141 5.49 7.95 -8.82
CA LEU A 141 5.95 6.57 -8.68
C LEU A 141 5.19 5.61 -9.59
N THR A 142 3.87 5.81 -9.73
CA THR A 142 3.03 4.99 -10.60
C THR A 142 3.43 5.14 -12.05
N ARG A 143 3.73 6.37 -12.50
CA ARG A 143 4.23 6.64 -13.86
C ARG A 143 5.60 6.02 -14.10
N GLU A 144 6.53 6.18 -13.15
CA GLU A 144 7.87 5.62 -13.26
C GLU A 144 7.81 4.09 -13.34
N LEU A 145 7.03 3.47 -12.45
CA LEU A 145 6.85 2.03 -12.42
C LEU A 145 6.18 1.50 -13.69
N ALA A 146 5.21 2.22 -14.26
CA ALA A 146 4.62 1.88 -15.56
C ALA A 146 5.63 1.97 -16.71
N SER A 147 6.43 3.03 -16.80
CA SER A 147 7.51 3.14 -17.79
C SER A 147 8.53 2.00 -17.65
N GLU A 148 8.85 1.64 -16.42
CA GLU A 148 9.78 0.57 -16.09
C GLU A 148 9.22 -0.82 -16.45
N ILE A 149 7.91 -1.04 -16.35
CA ILE A 149 7.24 -2.26 -16.85
C ILE A 149 7.22 -2.27 -18.39
N GLN A 150 6.91 -1.15 -19.04
CA GLN A 150 6.84 -1.06 -20.52
C GLN A 150 8.20 -1.22 -21.20
N THR A 151 9.27 -0.73 -20.57
CA THR A 151 10.66 -0.88 -21.05
C THR A 151 11.25 -2.26 -20.82
N ASP A 152 10.53 -3.17 -20.15
CA ASP A 152 10.85 -4.60 -20.04
C ASP A 152 9.89 -5.45 -20.93
N PRO A 153 9.85 -5.27 -22.27
CA PRO A 153 8.99 -6.06 -23.14
C PRO A 153 9.69 -7.37 -23.46
N ASN A 154 9.50 -8.39 -22.63
CA ASN A 154 9.64 -9.79 -23.06
C ASN A 154 8.51 -10.59 -22.42
N HIS A 155 7.31 -10.34 -22.95
CA HIS A 155 6.20 -11.28 -22.85
C HIS A 155 6.48 -12.48 -23.77
#